data_AF-A0A8G1TTJ2-F1
#
_entry.id   AF-A0A8G1TTJ2-F1
#
_cell.length_a   1.000
_cell.length_b   1.000
_cell.length_c   1.000
_cell.angle_alpha   90.00
_cell.angle_beta   90.00
_cell.angle_gamma   90.00
#
_symmetry.space_group_name_H-M   'P 1'
#
loop_
_entity.id
_entity.type
_entity.pdbx_description
1 polymer ?
#
loop_
_entity_poly.entity_id
_entity_poly.type
_entity_poly.pdbx_seq_one_letter_code
_entity_poly.pdbx_strand_id
1 'polypeptide(L)'
;MQENTSAAQPASGTPQRQRFESFVRTLEAQRARLRGWQAVLPEYQKKYEDVLAPLETVEVELKAKLVACFDHACKQKELTKAERALASEIAAQLAQETLDAIVLDGTPAECDTDRLKALYLKHAGSDYDAGAEDGQDEDDAEALLTRAAGDSPAPAPETLAEIEALAAAGPDRLAGVDEERYAQYIQALGAQLAKLAGEIAAAEDGFKAKYHFDPAQSIDPSELMEDLDAEIADAEEYIGELEFELSQFVDMQQVKAWLKAMKQQLAATRRREGRG
;
A
#
# COMPACT_ATOMS: atom_id res chain seq x y z
N MET A 1 -50.06 -28.14 -53.29
CA MET A 1 -48.79 -28.61 -52.71
C MET A 1 -47.75 -27.53 -52.94
N GLN A 2 -47.54 -26.68 -51.95
CA GLN A 2 -46.34 -25.85 -51.82
C GLN A 2 -46.02 -25.86 -50.32
N GLU A 3 -45.00 -26.64 -49.96
CA GLU A 3 -44.41 -26.63 -48.63
C GLU A 3 -43.58 -25.35 -48.52
N ASN A 4 -44.02 -24.44 -47.66
CA ASN A 4 -43.24 -23.26 -47.33
C ASN A 4 -42.39 -23.59 -46.10
N THR A 5 -41.16 -24.04 -46.36
CA THR A 5 -40.06 -24.05 -45.39
C THR A 5 -39.73 -22.59 -45.05
N SER A 6 -40.25 -22.09 -43.93
CA SER A 6 -39.75 -20.83 -43.37
C SER A 6 -38.75 -21.15 -42.26
N ALA A 7 -37.48 -20.97 -42.61
CA ALA A 7 -36.33 -21.07 -41.73
C ALA A 7 -36.55 -20.28 -40.44
N ALA A 8 -36.40 -20.95 -39.30
CA ALA A 8 -36.24 -20.29 -38.01
C ALA A 8 -34.86 -19.63 -37.98
N GLN A 9 -34.84 -18.31 -37.90
CA GLN A 9 -33.63 -17.53 -37.59
C GLN A 9 -33.10 -17.94 -36.20
N PRO A 10 -31.76 -17.99 -36.00
CA PRO A 10 -31.19 -18.34 -34.71
C PRO A 10 -31.47 -17.19 -33.73
N ALA A 11 -32.44 -17.41 -32.85
CA ALA A 11 -32.77 -16.46 -31.80
C ALA A 11 -31.56 -16.28 -30.88
N SER A 12 -31.29 -15.02 -30.55
CA SER A 12 -30.47 -14.57 -29.43
C SER A 12 -30.54 -15.56 -28.27
N GLY A 13 -29.39 -16.05 -27.80
CA GLY A 13 -29.31 -17.10 -26.77
C GLY A 13 -30.18 -16.80 -25.55
N THR A 14 -30.73 -17.85 -24.93
CA THR A 14 -31.60 -17.75 -23.75
C THR A 14 -30.98 -16.86 -22.66
N PRO A 15 -31.78 -16.14 -21.84
CA PRO A 15 -31.26 -15.26 -20.78
C PRO A 15 -30.23 -15.95 -19.86
N GLN A 16 -30.39 -17.24 -19.64
CA GLN A 16 -29.55 -18.05 -18.76
C GLN A 16 -28.23 -18.45 -19.41
N ARG A 17 -28.21 -18.66 -20.73
CA ARG A 17 -26.96 -18.75 -21.50
C ARG A 17 -26.15 -17.47 -21.42
N GLN A 18 -26.79 -16.30 -21.59
CA GLN A 18 -26.09 -15.01 -21.48
C GLN A 18 -25.52 -14.78 -20.08
N ARG A 19 -26.27 -15.18 -19.04
CA ARG A 19 -25.81 -15.13 -17.65
C ARG A 19 -24.63 -16.07 -17.42
N PHE A 20 -24.70 -17.31 -17.89
CA PHE A 20 -23.59 -18.25 -17.85
C PHE A 20 -22.33 -17.68 -18.53
N GLU A 21 -22.44 -17.19 -19.78
CA GLU A 21 -21.33 -16.61 -20.53
C GLU A 21 -20.73 -15.40 -19.79
N SER A 22 -21.55 -14.56 -19.16
CA SER A 22 -21.06 -13.47 -18.32
C SER A 22 -20.29 -13.96 -17.10
N PHE A 23 -20.79 -14.99 -16.40
CA PHE A 23 -20.11 -15.55 -15.23
C PHE A 23 -18.76 -16.18 -15.60
N VAL A 24 -18.67 -16.85 -16.76
CA VAL A 24 -17.40 -17.38 -17.27
C VAL A 24 -16.39 -16.26 -17.51
N ARG A 25 -16.78 -15.17 -18.19
CA ARG A 25 -15.89 -14.02 -18.41
C ARG A 25 -15.43 -13.39 -17.09
N THR A 26 -16.34 -13.22 -16.13
CA THR A 26 -15.98 -12.70 -14.80
C THR A 26 -15.01 -13.64 -14.07
N LEU A 27 -15.21 -14.95 -14.18
CA LEU A 27 -14.34 -15.96 -13.57
C LEU A 27 -12.92 -15.87 -14.15
N GLU A 28 -12.80 -15.77 -15.46
CA GLU A 28 -11.51 -15.61 -16.15
C GLU A 28 -10.80 -14.32 -15.73
N ALA A 29 -11.53 -13.21 -15.60
CA ALA A 29 -10.98 -11.94 -15.11
C ALA A 29 -10.48 -12.04 -13.67
N GLN A 30 -11.25 -12.65 -12.76
CA GLN A 30 -10.83 -12.86 -11.37
C GLN A 30 -9.63 -13.81 -11.29
N ARG A 31 -9.61 -14.90 -12.06
CA ARG A 31 -8.45 -15.80 -12.17
C ARG A 31 -7.20 -15.08 -12.71
N ALA A 32 -7.37 -14.11 -13.62
CA ALA A 32 -6.26 -13.28 -14.10
C ALA A 32 -5.75 -12.34 -13.01
N ARG A 33 -6.64 -11.69 -12.25
CA ARG A 33 -6.26 -10.83 -11.11
C ARG A 33 -5.53 -11.61 -10.02
N LEU A 34 -6.01 -12.79 -9.65
CA LEU A 34 -5.32 -13.65 -8.68
C LEU A 34 -3.92 -14.07 -9.15
N ARG A 35 -3.77 -14.41 -10.43
CA ARG A 35 -2.45 -14.68 -11.03
C ARG A 35 -1.55 -13.45 -11.02
N GLY A 36 -2.10 -12.26 -11.24
CA GLY A 36 -1.40 -10.99 -11.10
C GLY A 36 -0.80 -10.83 -9.71
N TRP A 37 -1.63 -10.99 -8.67
CA TRP A 37 -1.17 -10.99 -7.28
C TRP A 37 -0.07 -12.04 -7.02
N GLN A 38 -0.28 -13.29 -7.44
CA GLN A 38 0.70 -14.36 -7.24
C GLN A 38 2.05 -14.10 -7.94
N ALA A 39 2.04 -13.40 -9.07
CA ALA A 39 3.25 -13.05 -9.80
C ALA A 39 3.98 -11.86 -9.18
N VAL A 40 3.25 -10.80 -8.81
CA VAL A 40 3.86 -9.55 -8.33
C VAL A 40 4.38 -9.67 -6.89
N LEU A 41 3.73 -10.44 -6.02
CA LEU A 41 4.12 -10.55 -4.61
C LEU A 41 5.61 -10.90 -4.39
N PRO A 42 6.18 -11.96 -4.99
CA PRO A 42 7.60 -12.27 -4.83
C PRO A 42 8.53 -11.23 -5.48
N GLU A 43 8.11 -10.61 -6.59
CA GLU A 43 8.91 -9.58 -7.26
C GLU A 43 8.97 -8.29 -6.44
N TYR A 44 7.82 -7.84 -5.92
CA TYR A 44 7.70 -6.70 -5.02
C TYR A 44 8.49 -6.94 -3.75
N GLN A 45 8.27 -8.09 -3.07
CA GLN A 45 8.99 -8.42 -1.83
C GLN A 45 10.50 -8.37 -2.03
N LYS A 46 11.00 -9.00 -3.10
CA LYS A 46 12.43 -9.01 -3.36
C LYS A 46 12.97 -7.61 -3.59
N LYS A 47 12.28 -6.79 -4.38
CA LYS A 47 12.73 -5.43 -4.69
C LYS A 47 12.65 -4.49 -3.49
N TYR A 48 11.61 -4.64 -2.68
CA TYR A 48 11.48 -3.96 -1.40
C TYR A 48 12.67 -4.30 -0.48
N GLU A 49 12.94 -5.59 -0.26
CA GLU A 49 14.02 -6.06 0.61
C GLU A 49 15.43 -5.71 0.08
N ASP A 50 15.64 -5.79 -1.24
CA ASP A 50 16.95 -5.56 -1.86
C ASP A 50 17.27 -4.07 -2.05
N VAL A 51 16.25 -3.20 -2.15
CA VAL A 51 16.43 -1.79 -2.56
C VAL A 51 15.77 -0.81 -1.59
N LEU A 52 14.44 -0.84 -1.44
CA LEU A 52 13.73 0.20 -0.68
C LEU A 52 14.04 0.15 0.82
N ALA A 53 13.98 -1.02 1.46
CA ALA A 53 14.25 -1.15 2.90
C ALA A 53 15.65 -0.68 3.32
N PRO A 54 16.73 -0.97 2.55
CA PRO A 54 18.02 -0.33 2.77
C PRO A 54 18.02 1.20 2.66
N LEU A 55 17.26 1.77 1.72
CA LEU A 55 17.15 3.23 1.58
C LEU A 55 16.41 3.85 2.77
N GLU A 56 15.30 3.26 3.22
CA GLU A 56 14.57 3.68 4.42
C GLU A 56 15.49 3.70 5.66
N THR A 57 16.33 2.67 5.81
CA THR A 57 17.36 2.60 6.87
C THR A 57 18.35 3.77 6.77
N VAL A 58 18.88 4.04 5.57
CA VAL A 58 19.82 5.15 5.34
C VAL A 58 19.18 6.49 5.62
N GLU A 59 17.92 6.69 5.20
CA GLU A 59 17.16 7.90 5.43
C GLU A 59 17.02 8.18 6.94
N VAL A 60 16.59 7.18 7.72
CA VAL A 60 16.49 7.27 9.19
C VAL A 60 17.83 7.65 9.82
N GLU A 61 18.93 7.04 9.39
CA GLU A 61 20.25 7.39 9.90
C GLU A 61 20.69 8.81 9.55
N LEU A 62 20.40 9.28 8.34
CA LEU A 62 20.72 10.64 7.90
C LEU A 62 19.89 11.68 8.66
N LYS A 63 18.59 11.43 8.86
CA LYS A 63 17.74 12.27 9.70
C LYS A 63 18.25 12.32 11.14
N ALA A 64 18.61 11.19 11.74
CA ALA A 64 19.21 11.16 13.08
C ALA A 64 20.53 11.97 13.16
N LYS A 65 21.37 11.91 12.12
CA LYS A 65 22.59 12.74 12.01
C LYS A 65 22.23 14.23 11.92
N LEU A 66 21.22 14.61 11.14
CA LEU A 66 20.76 16.00 11.04
C LEU A 66 20.23 16.52 12.37
N VAL A 67 19.44 15.74 13.10
CA VAL A 67 18.97 16.12 14.46
C VAL A 67 20.17 16.44 15.37
N ALA A 68 21.21 15.60 15.36
CA ALA A 68 22.42 15.85 16.13
C ALA A 68 23.17 17.12 15.68
N CYS A 69 23.19 17.40 14.38
CA CYS A 69 23.74 18.64 13.83
C CYS A 69 22.96 19.88 14.29
N PHE A 70 21.63 19.85 14.30
CA PHE A 70 20.81 20.95 14.81
C PHE A 70 20.96 21.15 16.32
N ASP A 71 21.03 20.07 17.11
CA ASP A 71 21.33 20.14 18.54
C ASP A 71 22.68 20.85 18.79
N HIS A 72 23.70 20.50 18.00
CA HIS A 72 25.00 21.14 18.07
C HIS A 72 24.94 22.61 17.67
N ALA A 73 24.27 22.94 16.56
CA ALA A 73 24.08 24.31 16.09
C ALA A 73 23.37 25.17 17.15
N CYS A 74 22.37 24.63 17.86
CA CYS A 74 21.71 25.33 18.96
C CYS A 74 22.64 25.76 20.10
N LYS A 75 23.83 25.16 20.24
CA LYS A 75 24.83 25.53 21.27
C LYS A 75 25.79 26.63 20.80
N GLN A 76 25.81 26.92 19.49
CA GLN A 76 26.74 27.87 18.89
C GLN A 76 26.29 29.32 19.11
N LYS A 77 27.27 30.20 19.35
CA LYS A 77 27.02 31.61 19.70
C LYS A 77 26.73 32.47 18.47
N GLU A 78 27.11 31.99 17.30
CA GLU A 78 26.93 32.63 16.00
C GLU A 78 25.45 32.67 15.58
N LEU A 79 24.61 31.75 16.08
CA LEU A 79 23.16 31.81 15.87
C LEU A 79 22.52 32.80 16.84
N THR A 80 21.61 33.60 16.28
CA THR A 80 20.69 34.44 17.04
C THR A 80 19.69 33.58 17.81
N LYS A 81 19.00 34.18 18.79
CA LYS A 81 17.94 33.49 19.54
C LYS A 81 16.84 32.94 18.61
N ALA A 82 16.47 33.67 17.57
CA ALA A 82 15.45 33.25 16.62
C ALA A 82 15.92 32.11 15.71
N GLU A 83 17.17 32.12 15.27
CA GLU A 83 17.76 31.02 14.49
C GLU A 83 17.90 29.75 15.33
N ARG A 84 18.30 29.85 16.60
CA ARG A 84 18.33 28.71 17.53
C ARG A 84 16.95 28.14 17.81
N ALA A 85 15.93 28.99 17.94
CA ALA A 85 14.56 28.52 18.13
C ALA A 85 14.05 27.74 16.91
N LEU A 86 14.33 28.24 15.69
CA LEU A 86 13.97 27.54 14.46
C LEU A 86 14.75 26.22 14.31
N ALA A 87 16.05 26.21 14.59
CA ALA A 87 16.84 24.98 14.58
C ALA A 87 16.32 23.95 15.59
N SER A 88 15.86 24.38 16.76
CA SER A 88 15.25 23.52 17.77
C SER A 88 13.91 22.94 17.31
N GLU A 89 13.08 23.73 16.63
CA GLU A 89 11.79 23.28 16.07
C GLU A 89 12.02 22.21 14.99
N ILE A 90 12.97 22.45 14.09
CA ILE A 90 13.35 21.49 13.04
C ILE A 90 13.93 20.21 13.65
N ALA A 91 14.79 20.32 14.66
CA ALA A 91 15.34 19.16 15.36
C ALA A 91 14.25 18.32 16.02
N ALA A 92 13.24 18.96 16.64
CA ALA A 92 12.12 18.26 17.24
C ALA A 92 11.29 17.51 16.19
N GLN A 93 10.94 18.17 15.09
CA GLN A 93 10.14 17.58 14.02
C GLN A 93 10.85 16.39 13.37
N LEU A 94 12.13 16.56 13.00
CA LEU A 94 12.92 15.48 12.40
C LEU A 94 13.10 14.33 13.38
N ALA A 95 13.34 14.61 14.67
CA ALA A 95 13.47 13.55 15.67
C ALA A 95 12.18 12.76 15.84
N GLN A 96 11.03 13.43 15.84
CA GLN A 96 9.73 12.76 15.90
C GLN A 96 9.51 11.86 14.68
N GLU A 97 9.65 12.42 13.48
CA GLU A 97 9.46 11.69 12.23
C GLU A 97 10.39 10.48 12.10
N THR A 98 11.65 10.64 12.54
CA THR A 98 12.62 9.53 12.57
C THR A 98 12.24 8.45 13.58
N LEU A 99 11.71 8.84 14.75
CA LEU A 99 11.24 7.89 15.76
C LEU A 99 9.98 7.17 15.29
N ASP A 100 9.06 7.88 14.64
CA ASP A 100 7.85 7.30 14.04
C ASP A 100 8.24 6.23 13.00
N ALA A 101 9.19 6.51 12.10
CA ALA A 101 9.68 5.54 11.12
C ALA A 101 10.34 4.29 11.74
N ILE A 102 11.06 4.44 12.86
CA ILE A 102 11.69 3.31 13.56
C ILE A 102 10.63 2.47 14.30
N VAL A 103 9.68 3.12 14.97
CA VAL A 103 8.75 2.47 15.91
C VAL A 103 7.51 1.93 15.20
N LEU A 104 6.93 2.69 14.28
CA LEU A 104 5.68 2.32 13.60
C LEU A 104 5.94 1.44 12.38
N ASP A 105 6.92 1.81 11.55
CA ASP A 105 7.21 1.11 10.30
C ASP A 105 8.22 -0.05 10.51
N GLY A 106 8.76 -0.17 11.73
CA GLY A 106 9.74 -1.19 12.08
C GLY A 106 11.09 -1.04 11.36
N THR A 107 11.35 0.15 10.80
CA THR A 107 12.56 0.42 10.02
C THR A 107 13.80 0.18 10.88
N PRO A 108 14.68 -0.77 10.51
CA PRO A 108 15.91 -0.99 11.24
C PRO A 108 16.78 0.26 11.19
N ALA A 109 17.41 0.62 12.30
CA ALA A 109 18.39 1.69 12.33
C ALA A 109 19.54 1.34 13.27
N GLU A 110 20.78 1.54 12.83
CA GLU A 110 21.95 1.43 13.72
C GLU A 110 22.13 2.67 14.61
N CYS A 111 21.24 3.64 14.50
CA CYS A 111 21.30 4.87 15.29
C CYS A 111 20.91 4.63 16.76
N ASP A 112 21.46 5.45 17.65
CA ASP A 112 21.16 5.39 19.08
C ASP A 112 19.78 6.00 19.35
N THR A 113 18.74 5.16 19.34
CA THR A 113 17.34 5.56 19.52
C THR A 113 17.10 6.24 20.87
N ASP A 114 17.77 5.79 21.94
CA ASP A 114 17.65 6.43 23.27
C ASP A 114 18.20 7.86 23.24
N ARG A 115 19.32 8.06 22.56
CA ARG A 115 19.87 9.39 22.32
C ARG A 115 18.94 10.24 21.46
N LEU A 116 18.31 9.66 20.44
CA LEU A 116 17.35 10.37 19.60
C LEU A 116 16.12 10.81 20.39
N LYS A 117 15.54 9.93 21.23
CA LYS A 117 14.45 10.26 22.17
C LYS A 117 14.85 11.36 23.14
N ALA A 118 16.07 11.32 23.68
CA ALA A 118 16.58 12.37 24.56
C ALA A 118 16.71 13.73 23.84
N LEU A 119 17.11 13.73 22.56
CA LEU A 119 17.15 14.94 21.74
C LEU A 119 15.74 15.46 21.43
N TYR A 120 14.80 14.58 21.11
CA TYR A 120 13.38 14.93 20.95
C TYR A 120 12.83 15.58 22.23
N LEU A 121 12.96 14.92 23.38
CA LEU A 121 12.51 15.46 24.68
C LEU A 121 13.09 16.85 24.95
N LYS A 122 14.37 17.05 24.65
CA LYS A 122 15.04 18.34 24.83
C LYS A 122 14.43 19.44 23.96
N HIS A 123 14.08 19.13 22.71
CA HIS A 123 13.68 20.12 21.71
C HIS A 123 12.17 20.33 21.63
N ALA A 124 11.37 19.27 21.80
CA ALA A 124 9.91 19.30 21.83
C ALA A 124 9.36 19.64 23.23
N GLY A 125 10.08 19.29 24.29
CA GLY A 125 9.63 19.48 25.68
C GLY A 125 8.59 18.45 26.14
N SER A 126 8.30 17.44 25.33
CA SER A 126 7.44 16.30 25.64
C SER A 126 8.21 15.00 25.49
N ASP A 127 7.91 14.03 26.35
CA ASP A 127 8.44 12.68 26.19
C ASP A 127 7.74 11.99 25.01
N TYR A 128 8.52 11.30 24.18
CA TYR A 128 7.99 10.61 22.99
C TYR A 128 7.11 9.42 23.42
N ASP A 129 7.52 8.68 24.45
CA ASP A 129 6.84 7.46 24.89
C ASP A 129 5.62 7.74 25.79
N ALA A 130 5.35 8.99 26.18
CA ALA A 130 4.30 9.33 27.15
C ALA A 130 2.86 9.02 26.69
N GLY A 131 2.64 8.74 25.41
CA GLY A 131 1.34 8.33 24.86
C GLY A 131 1.20 6.83 24.58
N ALA A 132 2.27 6.04 24.71
CA ALA A 132 2.29 4.62 24.31
C ALA A 132 1.81 3.66 25.42
N GLU A 133 1.64 4.13 26.66
CA GLU A 133 1.23 3.28 27.80
C GLU A 133 -0.27 2.88 27.78
N ASP A 134 -1.09 3.42 26.87
CA ASP A 134 -2.55 3.20 26.82
C ASP A 134 -3.04 2.22 25.72
N GLY A 135 -2.16 1.54 24.98
CA GLY A 135 -2.51 0.78 23.75
C GLY A 135 -2.77 -0.73 23.89
N GLN A 136 -3.57 -1.19 24.86
CA GLN A 136 -3.89 -2.64 25.02
C GLN A 136 -5.02 -3.19 24.12
N ASP A 137 -5.36 -2.54 23.00
CA ASP A 137 -6.55 -2.87 22.21
C ASP A 137 -6.26 -3.53 20.83
N GLU A 138 -5.16 -4.28 20.68
CA GLU A 138 -4.85 -4.98 19.41
C GLU A 138 -5.29 -6.46 19.37
N ASP A 139 -5.63 -7.08 20.50
CA ASP A 139 -5.98 -8.51 20.56
C ASP A 139 -7.42 -8.84 20.08
N ASP A 140 -8.28 -7.84 19.83
CA ASP A 140 -9.70 -8.05 19.47
C ASP A 140 -9.97 -8.15 17.95
N ALA A 141 -9.02 -7.76 17.09
CA ALA A 141 -9.20 -7.76 15.64
C ALA A 141 -9.08 -9.17 15.01
N GLU A 142 -8.19 -10.02 15.55
CA GLU A 142 -7.95 -11.37 15.02
C GLU A 142 -9.09 -12.36 15.37
N ALA A 143 -9.78 -12.13 16.48
CA ALA A 143 -10.91 -12.96 16.92
C ALA A 143 -12.19 -12.76 16.07
N LEU A 144 -12.34 -11.61 15.40
CA LEU A 144 -13.51 -11.30 14.56
C LEU A 144 -13.36 -11.77 13.11
N LEU A 145 -12.13 -11.90 12.60
CA LEU A 145 -11.85 -12.35 11.22
C LEU A 145 -12.10 -13.85 11.01
N THR A 146 -12.15 -14.65 12.08
CA THR A 146 -12.37 -16.11 12.00
C THR A 146 -13.85 -16.50 11.90
N ARG A 147 -14.80 -15.54 11.87
CA ARG A 147 -16.25 -15.83 11.93
C ARG A 147 -17.07 -15.24 10.79
N ALA A 148 -16.69 -15.50 9.55
CA ALA A 148 -17.59 -15.37 8.39
C ALA A 148 -17.16 -16.22 7.17
N ALA A 149 -16.65 -17.44 7.39
CA ALA A 149 -16.57 -18.42 6.31
C ALA A 149 -17.99 -18.96 6.05
N GLY A 150 -18.68 -18.37 5.07
CA GLY A 150 -19.98 -18.84 4.60
C GLY A 150 -19.87 -20.26 4.07
N ASP A 151 -20.46 -21.20 4.81
CA ASP A 151 -20.59 -22.61 4.45
C ASP A 151 -21.62 -22.74 3.32
N SER A 152 -21.13 -22.60 2.08
CA SER A 152 -21.85 -23.09 0.89
C SER A 152 -21.10 -24.33 0.40
N PRO A 153 -21.79 -25.45 0.11
CA PRO A 153 -21.14 -26.66 -0.36
C PRO A 153 -20.25 -26.35 -1.55
N ALA A 154 -18.97 -26.76 -1.47
CA ALA A 154 -18.07 -26.63 -2.61
C ALA A 154 -18.70 -27.30 -3.84
N PRO A 155 -18.74 -26.63 -5.01
CA PRO A 155 -19.30 -27.23 -6.22
C PRO A 155 -18.54 -28.52 -6.55
N ALA A 156 -19.28 -29.55 -6.96
CA ALA A 156 -18.69 -30.84 -7.29
C ALA A 156 -17.62 -30.67 -8.40
N PRO A 157 -16.44 -31.30 -8.27
CA PRO A 157 -15.33 -31.13 -9.22
C PRO A 157 -15.70 -31.56 -10.65
N GLU A 158 -16.64 -32.49 -10.78
CA GLU A 158 -17.18 -32.95 -12.07
C GLU A 158 -17.96 -31.84 -12.80
N THR A 159 -18.76 -31.05 -12.08
CA THR A 159 -19.52 -29.93 -12.64
C THR A 159 -18.60 -28.84 -13.16
N LEU A 160 -17.47 -28.60 -12.49
CA LEU A 160 -16.48 -27.62 -12.91
C LEU A 160 -15.75 -28.05 -14.19
N ALA A 161 -15.36 -29.33 -14.26
CA ALA A 161 -14.74 -29.88 -15.47
C ALA A 161 -15.70 -29.85 -16.67
N GLU A 162 -17.01 -30.08 -16.45
CA GLU A 162 -18.04 -29.97 -17.48
C GLU A 162 -18.19 -28.51 -17.98
N ILE A 163 -18.18 -27.53 -17.08
CA ILE A 163 -18.21 -26.10 -17.41
C ILE A 163 -17.00 -25.69 -18.26
N GLU A 164 -15.80 -26.10 -17.87
CA GLU A 164 -14.57 -25.77 -18.61
C GLU A 164 -14.54 -26.42 -20.01
N ALA A 165 -14.99 -27.68 -20.11
CA ALA A 165 -15.12 -28.36 -21.41
C ALA A 165 -16.17 -27.71 -22.31
N LEU A 166 -17.27 -27.20 -21.75
CA LEU A 166 -18.31 -26.47 -22.48
C LEU A 166 -17.82 -25.10 -22.96
N ALA A 167 -17.12 -24.36 -22.10
CA ALA A 167 -16.51 -23.08 -22.46
C ALA A 167 -15.50 -23.24 -23.61
N ALA A 168 -14.66 -24.29 -23.57
CA ALA A 168 -13.67 -24.58 -24.62
C ALA A 168 -14.29 -25.06 -25.95
N ALA A 169 -15.46 -25.72 -25.90
CA ALA A 169 -16.11 -26.28 -27.09
C ALA A 169 -16.87 -25.25 -27.93
N GLY A 170 -17.07 -24.03 -27.42
CA GLY A 170 -17.65 -22.91 -28.17
C GLY A 170 -19.19 -22.85 -28.18
N PRO A 171 -19.76 -21.84 -28.85
CA PRO A 171 -21.17 -21.43 -28.73
C PRO A 171 -22.20 -22.47 -29.20
N ASP A 172 -21.79 -23.42 -30.04
CA ASP A 172 -22.68 -24.46 -30.58
C ASP A 172 -23.02 -25.53 -29.54
N ARG A 173 -22.07 -25.94 -28.68
CA ARG A 173 -22.37 -26.86 -27.58
C ARG A 173 -23.23 -26.20 -26.50
N LEU A 174 -23.08 -24.90 -26.30
CA LEU A 174 -23.89 -24.12 -25.35
C LEU A 174 -25.36 -24.06 -25.78
N ALA A 175 -25.65 -24.06 -27.09
CA ALA A 175 -27.04 -24.04 -27.57
C ALA A 175 -27.85 -25.32 -27.22
N GLY A 176 -27.18 -26.43 -26.93
CA GLY A 176 -27.82 -27.72 -26.61
C GLY A 176 -28.03 -27.99 -25.12
N VAL A 177 -27.62 -27.09 -24.23
CA VAL A 177 -27.76 -27.23 -22.77
C VAL A 177 -29.15 -26.81 -22.35
N ASP A 178 -29.80 -27.62 -21.50
CA ASP A 178 -31.11 -27.30 -20.94
C ASP A 178 -31.04 -26.27 -19.80
N GLU A 179 -32.21 -25.76 -19.44
CA GLU A 179 -32.38 -24.69 -18.47
C GLU A 179 -31.96 -25.09 -17.04
N GLU A 180 -32.17 -26.36 -16.67
CA GLU A 180 -31.83 -26.89 -15.35
C GLU A 180 -30.31 -27.04 -15.19
N ARG A 181 -29.62 -27.49 -16.24
CA ARG A 181 -28.16 -27.55 -16.30
C ARG A 181 -27.53 -26.16 -16.27
N TYR A 182 -28.11 -25.17 -16.97
CA TYR A 182 -27.65 -23.78 -16.85
C TYR A 182 -27.77 -23.25 -15.41
N ALA A 183 -28.86 -23.55 -14.70
CA ALA A 183 -29.00 -23.16 -13.31
C ALA A 183 -27.92 -23.79 -12.41
N GLN A 184 -27.62 -25.08 -12.61
CA GLN A 184 -26.52 -25.78 -11.91
C GLN A 184 -25.16 -25.13 -12.20
N TYR A 185 -24.88 -24.79 -13.46
CA TYR A 185 -23.63 -24.13 -13.84
C TYR A 185 -23.48 -22.72 -13.27
N ILE A 186 -24.53 -21.92 -13.32
CA ILE A 186 -24.52 -20.56 -12.75
C ILE A 186 -24.30 -20.62 -11.24
N GLN A 187 -24.91 -21.58 -10.54
CA GLN A 187 -24.69 -21.79 -9.11
C GLN A 187 -23.22 -22.16 -8.83
N ALA A 188 -22.65 -23.11 -9.57
CA ALA A 188 -21.27 -23.54 -9.41
C ALA A 188 -20.26 -22.42 -9.71
N LEU A 189 -20.48 -21.66 -10.79
CA LEU A 189 -19.68 -20.47 -11.14
C LEU A 189 -19.77 -19.38 -10.07
N GLY A 190 -20.96 -19.15 -9.50
CA GLY A 190 -21.14 -18.22 -8.39
C GLY A 190 -20.34 -18.62 -7.15
N ALA A 191 -20.35 -19.90 -6.78
CA ALA A 191 -19.55 -20.41 -5.67
C ALA A 191 -18.04 -20.26 -5.93
N GLN A 192 -17.57 -20.53 -7.16
CA GLN A 192 -16.17 -20.30 -7.53
C GLN A 192 -15.77 -18.82 -7.49
N LEU A 193 -16.62 -17.93 -8.00
CA LEU A 193 -16.38 -16.49 -7.96
C LEU A 193 -16.26 -15.98 -6.52
N ALA A 194 -17.13 -16.44 -5.61
CA ALA A 194 -17.05 -16.09 -4.20
C ALA A 194 -15.73 -16.57 -3.56
N LYS A 195 -15.29 -17.80 -3.87
CA LYS A 195 -14.01 -18.33 -3.39
C LYS A 195 -12.83 -17.52 -3.92
N LEU A 196 -12.78 -17.25 -5.22
CA LEU A 196 -11.72 -16.45 -5.83
C LEU A 196 -11.69 -15.01 -5.29
N ALA A 197 -12.86 -14.40 -5.07
CA ALA A 197 -12.93 -13.08 -4.45
C ALA A 197 -12.34 -13.08 -3.04
N GLY A 198 -12.60 -14.13 -2.25
CA GLY A 198 -11.98 -14.32 -0.94
C GLY A 198 -10.47 -14.52 -1.01
N GLU A 199 -9.96 -15.30 -1.98
CA GLU A 199 -8.52 -15.50 -2.17
C GLU A 199 -7.80 -14.22 -2.61
N ILE A 200 -8.42 -13.42 -3.50
CA ILE A 200 -7.89 -12.12 -3.93
C ILE A 200 -7.89 -11.12 -2.77
N ALA A 201 -8.99 -11.04 -2.02
CA ALA A 201 -9.08 -10.19 -0.85
C ALA A 201 -8.02 -10.55 0.18
N ALA A 202 -7.84 -11.84 0.50
CA ALA A 202 -6.82 -12.29 1.44
C ALA A 202 -5.38 -11.96 0.96
N ALA A 203 -5.11 -12.06 -0.35
CA ALA A 203 -3.82 -11.68 -0.91
C ALA A 203 -3.57 -10.16 -0.80
N GLU A 204 -4.58 -9.35 -1.15
CA GLU A 204 -4.51 -7.89 -1.09
C GLU A 204 -4.42 -7.39 0.36
N ASP A 205 -5.25 -7.90 1.27
CA ASP A 205 -5.24 -7.53 2.69
C ASP A 205 -3.94 -7.94 3.37
N GLY A 206 -3.42 -9.13 3.05
CA GLY A 206 -2.12 -9.58 3.54
C GLY A 206 -0.96 -8.72 3.03
N PHE A 207 -1.03 -8.25 1.77
CA PHE A 207 -0.08 -7.29 1.23
C PHE A 207 -0.15 -5.94 1.95
N LYS A 208 -1.36 -5.39 2.11
CA LYS A 208 -1.56 -4.10 2.80
C LYS A 208 -1.08 -4.14 4.24
N ALA A 209 -1.41 -5.19 4.98
CA ALA A 209 -0.97 -5.35 6.36
C ALA A 209 0.56 -5.46 6.46
N LYS A 210 1.21 -6.18 5.52
CA LYS A 210 2.66 -6.38 5.52
C LYS A 210 3.45 -5.10 5.21
N TYR A 211 2.96 -4.29 4.27
CA TYR A 211 3.64 -3.07 3.81
C TYR A 211 2.91 -1.79 4.25
N HIS A 212 2.10 -1.89 5.31
CA HIS A 212 1.43 -0.77 5.98
C HIS A 212 0.58 0.17 5.11
N PHE A 213 -0.02 -0.36 4.02
CA PHE A 213 -0.98 0.40 3.21
C PHE A 213 -2.32 0.60 3.95
N ASP A 214 -3.06 1.66 3.59
CA ASP A 214 -4.40 1.90 4.10
C ASP A 214 -5.33 0.70 3.78
N PRO A 215 -5.96 0.06 4.79
CA PRO A 215 -6.90 -1.05 4.56
C PRO A 215 -8.04 -0.71 3.59
N ALA A 216 -8.45 0.55 3.50
CA ALA A 216 -9.52 1.01 2.62
C ALA A 216 -9.07 1.31 1.18
N GLN A 217 -7.76 1.45 0.93
CA GLN A 217 -7.22 1.68 -0.41
C GLN A 217 -7.45 0.44 -1.28
N SER A 218 -7.77 0.63 -2.56
CA SER A 218 -7.79 -0.48 -3.53
C SER A 218 -6.44 -0.57 -4.22
N ILE A 219 -5.90 -1.78 -4.37
CA ILE A 219 -4.60 -2.01 -5.03
C ILE A 219 -4.80 -2.81 -6.32
N ASP A 220 -4.26 -2.30 -7.43
CA ASP A 220 -4.10 -3.07 -8.65
C ASP A 220 -2.70 -3.70 -8.68
N PRO A 221 -2.59 -5.05 -8.69
CA PRO A 221 -1.29 -5.72 -8.69
C PRO A 221 -0.44 -5.41 -9.93
N SER A 222 -1.03 -4.88 -11.02
CA SER A 222 -0.28 -4.51 -12.22
C SER A 222 0.43 -3.15 -12.12
N GLU A 223 0.02 -2.29 -11.19
CA GLU A 223 0.59 -0.95 -10.97
C GLU A 223 1.69 -0.97 -9.90
N LEU A 224 1.66 -1.94 -8.98
CA LEU A 224 2.56 -2.03 -7.82
C LEU A 224 4.06 -1.92 -8.12
N MET A 225 4.53 -2.45 -9.25
CA MET A 225 5.96 -2.39 -9.57
C MET A 225 6.38 -1.00 -10.07
N GLU A 226 5.49 -0.30 -10.77
CA GLU A 226 5.70 1.09 -11.20
C GLU A 226 5.63 2.03 -9.99
N ASP A 227 4.67 1.82 -9.10
CA ASP A 227 4.55 2.58 -7.85
C ASP A 227 5.80 2.39 -6.97
N LEU A 228 6.30 1.15 -6.83
CA LEU A 228 7.53 0.88 -6.09
C LEU A 228 8.77 1.50 -6.74
N ASP A 229 8.85 1.54 -8.08
CA ASP A 229 9.92 2.27 -8.78
C ASP A 229 9.88 3.76 -8.48
N ALA A 230 8.69 4.36 -8.44
CA ALA A 230 8.52 5.77 -8.09
C ALA A 230 8.91 6.04 -6.63
N GLU A 231 8.47 5.20 -5.71
CA GLU A 231 8.80 5.31 -4.29
C GLU A 231 10.32 5.18 -4.03
N ILE A 232 10.99 4.25 -4.71
CA ILE A 232 12.46 4.14 -4.65
C ILE A 232 13.13 5.41 -5.18
N ALA A 233 12.65 5.96 -6.30
CA ALA A 233 13.22 7.17 -6.87
C ALA A 233 13.03 8.39 -5.94
N ASP A 234 11.86 8.51 -5.31
CA ASP A 234 11.55 9.55 -4.32
C ASP A 234 12.46 9.40 -3.09
N ALA A 235 12.67 8.17 -2.60
CA ALA A 235 13.59 7.90 -1.48
C ALA A 235 15.04 8.24 -1.83
N GLU A 236 15.52 7.88 -3.03
CA GLU A 236 16.87 8.24 -3.51
C GLU A 236 17.06 9.76 -3.62
N GLU A 237 16.06 10.47 -4.16
CA GLU A 237 16.07 11.94 -4.24
C GLU A 237 16.14 12.54 -2.84
N TYR A 238 15.28 12.08 -1.93
CA TYR A 238 15.22 12.59 -0.57
C TYR A 238 16.50 12.31 0.23
N ILE A 239 17.09 11.12 0.10
CA ILE A 239 18.42 10.83 0.65
C ILE A 239 19.46 11.81 0.12
N GLY A 240 19.45 12.11 -1.18
CA GLY A 240 20.33 13.11 -1.77
C GLY A 240 20.13 14.52 -1.18
N GLU A 241 18.89 14.90 -0.88
CA GLU A 241 18.58 16.15 -0.16
C GLU A 241 19.15 16.14 1.26
N LEU A 242 18.95 15.07 2.03
CA LEU A 242 19.46 14.93 3.39
C LEU A 242 21.00 14.96 3.44
N GLU A 243 21.66 14.28 2.50
CA GLU A 243 23.12 14.33 2.36
C GLU A 243 23.63 15.74 2.02
N PHE A 244 22.93 16.42 1.11
CA PHE A 244 23.24 17.81 0.77
C PHE A 244 23.06 18.72 1.97
N GLU A 245 21.98 18.59 2.73
CA GLU A 245 21.75 19.35 3.96
C GLU A 245 22.86 19.11 4.99
N LEU A 246 23.23 17.85 5.22
CA LEU A 246 24.35 17.49 6.11
C LEU A 246 25.66 18.16 5.68
N SER A 247 25.90 18.29 4.37
CA SER A 247 27.09 18.96 3.85
C SER A 247 27.15 20.47 4.19
N GLN A 248 25.99 21.12 4.38
CA GLN A 248 25.91 22.52 4.77
C GLN A 248 26.33 22.74 6.23
N PHE A 249 26.25 21.72 7.09
CA PHE A 249 26.64 21.82 8.50
C PHE A 249 28.15 21.89 8.75
N VAL A 250 28.96 21.81 7.68
CA VAL A 250 30.41 22.02 7.75
C VAL A 250 30.77 23.49 8.02
N ASP A 251 29.89 24.43 7.65
CA ASP A 251 30.09 25.87 7.83
C ASP A 251 28.85 26.54 8.46
N MET A 252 29.08 27.26 9.56
CA MET A 252 28.04 28.01 10.25
C MET A 252 27.35 29.07 9.38
N GLN A 253 28.03 29.67 8.39
CA GLN A 253 27.39 30.61 7.46
C GLN A 253 26.38 29.92 6.54
N GLN A 254 26.69 28.70 6.11
CA GLN A 254 25.80 27.89 5.28
C GLN A 254 24.55 27.48 6.05
N VAL A 255 24.70 27.02 7.30
CA VAL A 255 23.59 26.73 8.23
C VAL A 255 22.67 27.95 8.39
N LYS A 256 23.23 29.15 8.58
CA LYS A 256 22.44 30.38 8.72
C LYS A 256 21.71 30.78 7.44
N ALA A 257 22.35 30.61 6.28
CA ALA A 257 21.72 30.87 4.98
C ALA A 257 20.54 29.93 4.74
N TRP A 258 20.72 28.65 5.05
CA TRP A 258 19.69 27.61 4.95
C TRP A 258 18.51 27.88 5.90
N LEU A 259 18.76 28.14 7.19
CA LEU A 259 17.70 28.47 8.17
C LEU A 259 16.89 29.70 7.74
N LYS A 260 17.56 30.70 7.13
CA LYS A 260 16.89 31.88 6.60
C LYS A 260 16.01 31.57 5.40
N ALA A 261 16.47 30.73 4.47
CA ALA A 261 15.70 30.30 3.32
C ALA A 261 14.46 29.49 3.75
N MET A 262 14.64 28.53 4.66
CA MET A 262 13.56 27.72 5.24
C MET A 262 12.50 28.59 5.91
N LYS A 263 12.92 29.56 6.72
CA LYS A 263 12.01 30.53 7.34
C LYS A 263 11.22 31.36 6.32
N GLN A 264 11.83 31.74 5.21
CA GLN A 264 11.17 32.49 4.15
C GLN A 264 10.13 31.64 3.40
N GLN A 265 10.42 30.36 3.18
CA GLN A 265 9.48 29.41 2.59
C GLN A 265 8.27 29.19 3.50
N LEU A 266 8.47 28.86 4.78
CA LEU A 266 7.37 28.70 5.76
C LEU A 266 6.49 29.95 5.84
N ALA A 267 7.10 31.15 5.81
CA ALA A 267 6.35 32.41 5.77
C ALA A 267 5.62 32.65 4.44
N ALA A 268 6.09 32.08 3.33
CA ALA A 268 5.40 32.13 2.05
C ALA A 268 4.20 31.16 2.00
N THR A 269 4.35 29.95 2.54
CA THR A 269 3.29 28.94 2.63
C THR A 269 2.13 29.41 3.49
N ARG A 270 2.41 29.90 4.71
CA ARG A 270 1.37 30.48 5.60
C ARG A 270 0.62 31.67 4.99
N ARG A 271 1.28 32.47 4.13
CA ARG A 271 0.65 33.60 3.40
C ARG A 271 -0.26 33.17 2.25
N ARG A 272 -0.09 31.94 1.75
CA ARG A 272 -0.95 31.32 0.73
C ARG A 272 -2.16 30.67 1.41
N GLU A 273 -1.93 29.92 2.49
CA GLU A 273 -2.97 29.25 3.29
C GLU A 273 -3.92 30.25 3.95
N GLY A 274 -3.42 31.34 4.54
CA GLY A 274 -4.27 32.40 5.11
C GLY A 274 -5.01 33.27 4.09
N ARG A 275 -4.93 32.93 2.80
CA ARG A 275 -5.59 33.64 1.70
C ARG A 275 -6.62 32.77 0.96
N GLY A 276 -6.73 31.48 1.30
CA GLY A 276 -7.80 30.57 0.89
C GLY A 276 -8.90 30.53 1.93
#